data_AF-A0A368X6W7-F1
#
_entry.id   AF-A0A368X6W7-F1
#
_cell.length_a   1.000
_cell.length_b   1.000
_cell.length_c   1.000
_cell.angle_alpha   90.00
_cell.angle_beta   90.00
_cell.angle_gamma   90.00
#
_symmetry.space_group_name_H-M   'P 1'
#
loop_
_entity.id
_entity.type
_entity.pdbx_description
1 polymer ?
#
loop_
_entity_poly.entity_id
_entity_poly.type
_entity_poly.pdbx_seq_one_letter_code
_entity_poly.pdbx_strand_id
1 'polypeptide(L)' 'MVKVKMLVQSTYNKEILRKGKEYDIPLETAKRWEVSKIAIIIEEEINE' A
#
# COMPACT_ATOMS: atom_id res chain seq x y z
N MET A 1 -7.01 -6.02 -6.42
CA MET A 1 -6.42 -5.10 -5.42
C MET A 1 -5.15 -5.76 -4.93
N VAL A 2 -4.19 -5.02 -4.37
CA VAL A 2 -2.95 -5.62 -3.84
C VAL A 2 -2.74 -5.23 -2.40
N LYS A 3 -2.09 -6.12 -1.67
CA LYS A 3 -1.79 -5.90 -0.27
C LYS A 3 -0.49 -5.10 -0.16
N VAL A 4 -0.57 -3.97 0.52
CA VAL A 4 0.58 -3.11 0.78
C VAL A 4 0.80 -2.94 2.27
N LYS A 5 2.07 -2.89 2.68
CA LYS A 5 2.48 -2.55 4.03
C LYS A 5 2.94 -1.10 4.06
N MET A 6 2.27 -0.27 4.85
CA MET A 6 2.60 1.15 4.97
C MET A 6 3.94 1.34 5.66
N LEU A 7 4.84 2.12 5.06
CA LEU A 7 6.11 2.52 5.66
C LEU A 7 6.00 3.79 6.50
N VAL A 8 4.97 4.60 6.24
CA VAL A 8 4.68 5.86 6.95
C VAL A 8 3.23 5.91 7.39
N GLN A 9 2.91 6.75 8.38
CA GLN A 9 1.53 7.04 8.72
C GLN A 9 1.00 8.07 7.72
N SER A 10 -0.13 7.78 7.06
CA SER A 10 -0.75 8.68 6.10
C SER A 10 -2.27 8.56 6.18
N THR A 11 -2.97 9.61 5.75
CA THR A 11 -4.43 9.56 5.63
C THR A 11 -4.79 9.27 4.18
N TYR A 12 -5.56 8.22 3.95
CA TYR A 12 -6.04 7.83 2.63
C TYR A 12 -7.55 7.61 2.69
N ASN A 13 -8.29 8.22 1.78
CA ASN A 13 -9.75 8.06 1.67
C ASN A 13 -10.52 8.25 3.00
N LYS A 14 -10.13 9.26 3.81
CA LYS A 14 -10.65 9.57 5.15
C LYS A 14 -10.30 8.54 6.24
N GLU A 15 -9.49 7.55 5.94
CA GLU A 15 -8.96 6.58 6.91
C GLU A 15 -7.49 6.87 7.23
N ILE A 16 -7.11 6.67 8.49
CA ILE A 16 -5.73 6.81 8.92
C ILE A 16 -5.03 5.47 8.74
N LEU A 17 -4.16 5.40 7.73
CA LEU A 17 -3.29 4.27 7.50
C LEU A 17 -2.09 4.37 8.42
N ARG A 18 -1.97 3.42 9.35
CA ARG A 18 -0.88 3.42 10.33
C ARG A 18 0.37 2.79 9.73
N LYS A 19 1.53 3.37 10.05
CA LYS A 19 2.83 2.79 9.71
C LYS A 19 2.93 1.34 10.21
N GLY A 20 3.42 0.46 9.36
CA GLY A 20 3.65 -0.96 9.64
C GLY A 20 2.40 -1.83 9.54
N LYS A 21 1.21 -1.25 9.29
CA LYS A 21 -0.02 -1.99 9.02
C LYS A 21 -0.17 -2.29 7.54
N GLU A 22 -0.93 -3.33 7.26
CA GLU A 22 -1.20 -3.86 5.94
C GLU A 22 -2.59 -3.44 5.50
N TYR A 23 -2.72 -3.05 4.24
CA TYR A 23 -3.96 -2.56 3.66
C TYR A 23 -4.10 -3.04 2.22
N ASP A 24 -5.35 -3.27 1.80
CA ASP A 24 -5.69 -3.56 0.41
C ASP A 24 -5.87 -2.24 -0.35
N ILE A 25 -4.98 -2.00 -1.30
CA ILE A 25 -4.90 -0.76 -2.07
C ILE A 25 -4.93 -1.12 -3.56
N PRO A 26 -5.53 -0.28 -4.44
CA PRO A 26 -5.48 -0.50 -5.88
C PRO A 26 -4.03 -0.52 -6.37
N LEU A 27 -3.71 -1.44 -7.29
CA LEU A 27 -2.35 -1.64 -7.83
C LEU A 27 -1.72 -0.32 -8.32
N GLU A 28 -2.51 0.53 -8.97
CA GLU A 28 -2.09 1.82 -9.49
C GLU A 28 -1.59 2.75 -8.38
N THR A 29 -2.26 2.74 -7.23
CA THR A 29 -1.90 3.54 -6.06
C THR A 29 -0.74 2.89 -5.31
N ALA A 30 -0.77 1.56 -5.16
CA ALA A 30 0.28 0.77 -4.54
C ALA A 30 1.64 0.99 -5.23
N LYS A 31 1.70 0.91 -6.57
CA LYS A 31 2.93 1.19 -7.35
C LYS A 31 3.45 2.61 -7.13
N ARG A 32 2.56 3.62 -7.08
CA ARG A 32 2.97 5.01 -6.78
C ARG A 32 3.55 5.13 -5.38
N TRP A 33 2.94 4.46 -4.41
CA TRP A 33 3.40 4.46 -3.03
C TRP A 33 4.73 3.74 -2.86
N GLU A 34 4.95 2.65 -3.58
CA GLU A 34 6.21 1.92 -3.61
C GLU A 34 7.35 2.75 -4.18
N VAL A 35 7.16 3.36 -5.36
CA VAL A 35 8.14 4.27 -5.97
C VAL A 35 8.44 5.45 -5.05
N SER A 36 7.42 5.96 -4.34
CA SER A 36 7.55 7.07 -3.41
C SER A 36 7.99 6.66 -1.99
N LYS A 37 8.27 5.37 -1.74
CA LYS A 37 8.64 4.81 -0.44
C LYS A 37 7.63 5.09 0.69
N ILE A 38 6.35 5.22 0.35
CA ILE A 38 5.22 5.41 1.27
C ILE A 38 4.72 4.07 1.80
N ALA A 39 4.68 3.05 0.94
CA ALA A 39 4.27 1.68 1.26
C ALA A 39 5.09 0.70 0.43
N ILE A 40 5.10 -0.58 0.81
CA ILE A 40 5.70 -1.66 0.03
C ILE A 40 4.62 -2.65 -0.37
N ILE A 41 4.68 -3.18 -1.58
CA ILE A 41 3.77 -4.24 -2.03
C ILE A 41 4.26 -5.55 -1.40
N ILE A 42 3.40 -6.22 -0.64
CA ILE A 42 3.75 -7.47 0.06
C ILE A 42 3.06 -8.69 -0.54
N GLU A 43 1.98 -8.48 -1.28
CA GLU A 43 1.23 -9.52 -1.97
C GLU A 43 0.71 -8.90 -3.28
N GLU A 44 1.52 -9.05 -4.34
CA GLU A 44 1.03 -8.91 -5.69
C GLU A 44 0.44 -10.28 -6.02
N GLU A 45 -0.86 -10.35 -6.35
CA GLU A 45 -1.45 -11.59 -6.85
C GLU A 45 -0.83 -11.84 -8.23
N ILE A 46 0.36 -12.48 -8.24
CA ILE A 46 1.05 -12.91 -9.45
C ILE A 46 0.27 -14.12 -9.93
N ASN A 47 -0.80 -13.89 -10.70
CA ASN A 47 -1.33 -14.94 -11.55
C ASN A 47 -0.33 -15.16 -12.68
N GLU A 48 0.53 -16.15 -12.46
CA GLU A 48 1.43 -16.76 -13.46
C GLU A 48 0.64 -17.43 -14.60
#